data_AF-A0A7J6SRK4-F1
#
_entry.id   AF-A0A7J6SRK4-F1
#
_cell.length_a   1.000
_cell.length_b   1.000
_cell.length_c   1.000
_cell.angle_alpha   90.00
_cell.angle_beta   90.00
_cell.angle_gamma   90.00
#
_symmetry.space_group_name_H-M   'P 1'
#
loop_
_entity.id
_entity.type
_entity.pdbx_description
1 polymer ?
#
loop_
_entity_poly.entity_id
_entity_poly.type
_entity_poly.pdbx_seq_one_letter_code
_entity_poly.pdbx_strand_id
1 'polypeptide(L)'
;MMERLGGDASLRDDGTSLSGQQQQEAVAKAKSAAKGKGKDGEGKEAAKKGKGDAKKGGSGKDAKAQEREELIRRLYRPPFPAASGGNCLHIAIEYNHIEVLEYLIHKAIETGKLDMLDAKTLAGRKQSPLVMASALGRVGAVKLLVDACRDHTDATAVDSLGRSAAWYSVSRGWEGMLPELAKHSDLRALLSDQALTDGGNMHAIKRAAVDDHVEPKSQVRQLEALTGDKRPQLSTVIGDLALRCGAPDLLRPVELPKYLTLLMLCCNSVYKAVSSGHRRHQLSLLRHILSSDGKVSQSTPENQTALHFLCGAELPSEETPREVGGDDESEEEDRPPTLALAAVPRLRGAFSYAAYMTRHRHLIEAVDLLLEAKATINVRDHCDATPLSYYQLQYQLLERKLPHFDH
;
A
#
# COMPACT_ATOMS: atom_id res chain seq x y z
N MET A 1 6.16 -14.05 -44.63
CA MET A 1 5.30 -12.86 -44.44
C MET A 1 4.60 -12.99 -43.09
N MET A 2 4.90 -12.04 -42.20
CA MET A 2 4.32 -11.79 -40.86
C MET A 2 4.65 -12.74 -39.69
N GLU A 3 5.69 -12.32 -38.98
CA GLU A 3 5.90 -12.42 -37.54
C GLU A 3 4.77 -11.76 -36.74
N ARG A 4 4.41 -12.30 -35.57
CA ARG A 4 3.81 -11.55 -34.44
C ARG A 4 4.23 -12.14 -33.09
N LEU A 5 5.31 -11.57 -32.55
CA LEU A 5 5.50 -11.05 -31.19
C LEU A 5 4.74 -11.72 -30.03
N GLY A 6 5.45 -12.60 -29.31
CA GLY A 6 5.27 -12.84 -27.88
C GLY A 6 6.45 -12.23 -27.14
N GLY A 7 6.21 -11.17 -26.36
CA GLY A 7 7.24 -10.46 -25.59
C GLY A 7 7.17 -10.82 -24.11
N ASP A 8 7.94 -11.83 -23.71
CA ASP A 8 8.28 -12.09 -22.31
C ASP A 8 9.42 -11.15 -21.90
N ALA A 9 9.12 -10.17 -21.05
CA ALA A 9 10.12 -9.32 -20.42
C ALA A 9 10.75 -10.07 -19.23
N SER A 10 11.62 -11.04 -19.53
CA SER A 10 12.60 -11.57 -18.59
C SER A 10 13.73 -10.54 -18.47
N LEU A 11 13.77 -9.83 -17.34
CA LEU A 11 14.95 -9.10 -16.89
C LEU A 11 16.08 -10.12 -16.64
N ARG A 12 16.94 -10.31 -17.65
CA ARG A 12 18.26 -10.89 -17.45
C ARG A 12 19.18 -9.79 -16.93
N ASP A 13 19.74 -10.09 -15.77
CA ASP A 13 20.76 -9.35 -15.07
C ASP A 13 22.09 -9.58 -15.80
N ASP A 14 22.55 -8.57 -16.55
CA ASP A 14 23.82 -8.61 -17.27
C ASP A 14 24.96 -8.39 -16.27
N GLY A 15 25.32 -9.47 -15.59
CA GLY A 15 26.41 -9.55 -14.63
C GLY A 15 27.70 -8.92 -15.16
N THR A 16 27.97 -7.69 -14.72
CA THR A 16 29.28 -7.06 -14.74
C THR A 16 29.68 -6.76 -13.30
N SER A 17 29.88 -7.84 -12.55
CA SER A 17 30.50 -7.82 -11.23
C SER A 17 31.96 -7.41 -11.39
N LEU A 18 32.29 -6.18 -11.03
CA LEU A 18 33.67 -5.78 -10.75
C LEU A 18 34.18 -6.60 -9.56
N SER A 19 35.08 -7.52 -9.86
CA SER A 19 35.68 -8.49 -8.94
C SER A 19 36.23 -7.84 -7.67
N GLY A 20 35.93 -8.44 -6.51
CA GLY A 20 36.40 -8.04 -5.17
C GLY A 20 37.92 -8.07 -4.95
N GLN A 21 38.73 -8.34 -5.98
CA GLN A 21 40.20 -8.28 -5.90
C GLN A 21 40.73 -6.84 -5.90
N GLN A 22 40.07 -5.89 -6.57
CA GLN A 22 40.55 -4.50 -6.64
C GLN A 22 40.37 -3.73 -5.31
N GLN A 23 39.38 -4.09 -4.48
CA GLN A 23 39.20 -3.49 -3.15
C GLN A 23 40.21 -4.02 -2.12
N GLN A 24 40.68 -5.27 -2.25
CA GLN A 24 41.67 -5.83 -1.34
C GLN A 24 43.08 -5.30 -1.60
N GLU A 25 43.44 -5.00 -2.86
CA GLU A 25 44.73 -4.40 -3.22
C GLU A 25 44.89 -2.96 -2.72
N ALA A 26 43.81 -2.18 -2.69
CA ALA A 26 43.83 -0.81 -2.16
C ALA A 26 44.09 -0.78 -0.64
N VAL A 27 43.57 -1.75 0.11
CA VAL A 27 43.76 -1.87 1.56
C VAL A 27 45.16 -2.37 1.91
N ALA A 28 45.76 -3.24 1.08
CA ALA A 28 47.12 -3.73 1.27
C ALA A 28 48.18 -2.62 1.05
N LYS A 29 47.99 -1.76 0.03
CA LYS A 29 48.90 -0.63 -0.25
C LYS A 29 48.87 0.47 0.83
N ALA A 30 47.76 0.64 1.53
CA ALA A 30 47.67 1.61 2.63
C ALA A 30 48.44 1.17 3.90
N LYS A 31 48.58 -0.14 4.14
CA LYS A 31 49.30 -0.66 5.32
C LYS A 31 50.82 -0.61 5.19
N SER A 32 51.38 -0.58 3.98
CA SER A 32 52.84 -0.55 3.77
C SER A 32 53.45 0.86 3.85
N ALA A 33 52.65 1.93 3.88
CA ALA A 33 53.16 3.31 3.93
C ALA A 33 53.38 3.85 5.36
N ALA A 34 52.98 3.12 6.40
CA ALA A 34 53.00 3.61 7.79
C ALA A 34 54.24 3.20 8.62
N LYS A 35 55.26 2.59 8.02
CA LYS A 35 56.43 2.08 8.76
C LYS A 35 57.74 2.61 8.18
N GLY A 36 58.14 3.82 8.61
CA GLY A 36 59.54 4.23 8.51
C GLY A 36 59.79 5.73 8.50
N LYS A 37 60.11 6.31 9.67
CA LYS A 37 61.22 7.28 9.88
C LYS A 37 61.22 7.85 11.32
N GLY A 38 62.41 7.93 11.91
CA GLY A 38 62.74 8.75 13.11
C GLY A 38 63.40 7.92 14.22
N LYS A 39 64.71 7.61 14.18
CA LYS A 39 65.90 8.41 14.57
C LYS A 39 65.99 8.79 16.07
N ASP A 40 66.93 8.11 16.73
CA ASP A 40 68.02 8.60 17.59
C ASP A 40 67.86 9.93 18.35
N GLY A 41 68.10 9.85 19.66
CA GLY A 41 68.69 10.94 20.44
C GLY A 41 68.10 11.11 21.84
N GLU A 42 68.68 10.47 22.85
CA GLU A 42 68.54 10.92 24.25
C GLU A 42 69.92 11.13 24.88
N GLY A 43 70.24 12.40 25.09
CA GLY A 43 71.20 12.88 26.07
C GLY A 43 70.49 13.21 27.39
N LYS A 44 71.18 12.93 28.49
CA LYS A 44 70.84 13.34 29.86
C LYS A 44 70.78 14.88 29.97
N GLU A 45 69.88 15.43 30.79
CA GLU A 45 70.16 15.85 32.18
C GLU A 45 69.13 16.88 32.72
N ALA A 46 68.97 16.86 34.05
CA ALA A 46 68.56 17.97 34.93
C ALA A 46 67.10 18.46 34.96
N ALA A 47 66.34 17.83 35.86
CA ALA A 47 65.65 18.46 36.99
C ALA A 47 65.08 19.89 36.84
N LYS A 48 63.74 19.97 36.76
CA LYS A 48 63.00 21.05 37.43
C LYS A 48 61.62 20.58 37.89
N LYS A 49 61.48 20.51 39.21
CA LYS A 49 60.29 20.11 39.96
C LYS A 49 59.28 21.25 39.90
N GLY A 50 58.37 21.22 38.94
CA GLY A 50 57.20 22.09 38.88
C GLY A 50 55.94 21.27 39.10
N LYS A 51 55.36 21.37 40.32
CA LYS A 51 53.99 20.91 40.61
C LYS A 51 53.03 21.80 39.81
N GLY A 52 52.63 21.33 38.63
CA GLY A 52 51.48 21.86 37.91
C GLY A 52 50.53 20.70 37.71
N ASP A 53 49.33 20.81 38.29
CA ASP A 53 48.22 19.88 38.10
C ASP A 53 47.77 19.91 36.63
N ALA A 54 48.52 19.21 35.78
CA ALA A 54 48.22 19.01 34.38
C ALA A 54 47.07 18.00 34.29
N LYS A 55 45.87 18.57 34.14
CA LYS A 55 44.61 17.92 33.81
C LYS A 55 44.76 17.05 32.54
N LYS A 56 45.27 15.82 32.71
CA LYS A 56 45.19 14.73 31.73
C LYS A 56 43.72 14.29 31.66
N GLY A 57 42.99 14.70 30.63
CA GLY A 57 41.67 14.14 30.39
C GLY A 57 40.93 14.82 29.25
N GLY A 58 40.93 14.22 28.06
CA GLY A 58 39.97 14.60 27.02
C GLY A 58 40.23 14.08 25.61
N SER A 59 41.47 14.09 25.11
CA SER A 59 41.72 14.09 23.66
C SER A 59 41.58 12.74 22.91
N GLY A 60 41.27 11.64 23.59
CA GLY A 60 41.22 10.31 22.97
C GLY A 60 39.94 10.01 22.18
N LYS A 61 38.80 10.62 22.54
CA LYS A 61 37.52 10.39 21.84
C LYS A 61 37.44 11.14 20.52
N ASP A 62 38.08 12.30 20.45
CA ASP A 62 38.03 13.16 19.26
C ASP A 62 38.87 12.60 18.11
N ALA A 63 39.99 11.94 18.40
CA ALA A 63 40.87 11.36 17.38
C ALA A 63 40.19 10.26 16.55
N LYS A 64 39.40 9.37 17.19
CA LYS A 64 38.65 8.32 16.47
C LYS A 64 37.48 8.88 15.67
N ALA A 65 36.83 9.92 16.19
CA ALA A 65 35.77 10.62 15.46
C ALA A 65 36.33 11.32 14.22
N GLN A 66 37.50 11.98 14.34
CA GLN A 66 38.20 12.61 13.23
C GLN A 66 38.68 11.60 12.17
N GLU A 67 39.23 10.45 12.60
CA GLU A 67 39.64 9.39 11.66
C GLU A 67 38.43 8.82 10.89
N ARG A 68 37.30 8.61 11.58
CA ARG A 68 36.05 8.17 10.96
C ARG A 68 35.49 9.22 10.00
N GLU A 69 35.50 10.50 10.39
CA GLU A 69 35.09 11.62 9.54
C GLU A 69 35.96 11.71 8.29
N GLU A 70 37.28 11.63 8.42
CA GLU A 70 38.20 11.66 7.29
C GLU A 70 38.03 10.44 6.37
N LEU A 71 37.76 9.25 6.94
CA LEU A 71 37.44 8.07 6.16
C LEU A 71 36.14 8.25 5.37
N ILE A 72 35.08 8.75 6.01
CA ILE A 72 33.82 9.07 5.32
C ILE A 72 34.05 10.12 4.25
N ARG A 73 34.84 11.17 4.52
CA ARG A 73 35.16 12.22 3.56
C ARG A 73 35.92 11.71 2.34
N ARG A 74 36.80 10.71 2.53
CA ARG A 74 37.56 10.06 1.44
C ARG A 74 36.71 9.08 0.65
N LEU A 75 35.88 8.29 1.32
CA LEU A 75 35.02 7.28 0.70
C LEU A 75 33.81 7.93 0.01
N TYR A 76 33.31 9.03 0.57
CA TYR A 76 32.18 9.83 0.08
C TYR A 76 32.66 11.23 -0.30
N ARG A 77 33.54 11.33 -1.29
CA ARG A 77 33.44 12.50 -2.19
C ARG A 77 32.02 12.43 -2.77
N PRO A 78 31.21 13.51 -2.76
CA PRO A 78 29.88 13.47 -3.37
C PRO A 78 30.10 12.96 -4.79
N PRO A 79 29.64 11.74 -5.11
CA PRO A 79 29.90 11.18 -6.41
C PRO A 79 29.22 12.09 -7.43
N PHE A 80 29.67 12.02 -8.68
CA PHE A 80 28.80 12.40 -9.78
C PHE A 80 27.41 11.80 -9.51
N PRO A 81 26.31 12.53 -9.78
CA PRO A 81 24.97 12.06 -9.48
C PRO A 81 24.87 10.60 -9.94
N ALA A 82 24.40 9.72 -9.04
CA ALA A 82 24.29 8.30 -9.36
C ALA A 82 23.53 8.14 -10.69
N ALA A 83 23.63 7.00 -11.38
CA ALA A 83 22.83 6.78 -12.59
C ALA A 83 21.32 6.99 -12.33
N SER A 84 20.88 6.83 -11.08
CA SER A 84 19.52 7.12 -10.61
C SER A 84 19.20 8.61 -10.40
N GLY A 85 20.18 9.50 -10.54
CA GLY A 85 20.12 10.92 -10.20
C GLY A 85 19.98 11.20 -8.70
N GLY A 86 20.20 10.20 -7.85
CA GLY A 86 20.21 10.37 -6.39
C GLY A 86 21.49 11.06 -5.90
N ASN A 87 21.36 11.83 -4.83
CA ASN A 87 22.49 12.38 -4.08
C ASN A 87 23.12 11.33 -3.13
N CYS A 88 24.17 11.70 -2.40
CA CYS A 88 24.87 10.79 -1.48
C CYS A 88 23.98 10.23 -0.35
N LEU A 89 22.92 10.93 0.07
CA LEU A 89 21.97 10.44 1.08
C LEU A 89 21.18 9.23 0.55
N HIS A 90 20.72 9.28 -0.70
CA HIS A 90 20.02 8.15 -1.34
C HIS A 90 20.89 6.90 -1.36
N ILE A 91 22.16 7.06 -1.75
CA ILE A 91 23.12 5.95 -1.79
C ILE A 91 23.33 5.38 -0.37
N ALA A 92 23.52 6.24 0.64
CA ALA A 92 23.68 5.77 2.02
C ALA A 92 22.44 5.00 2.52
N ILE A 93 21.24 5.42 2.11
CA ILE A 93 19.97 4.76 2.45
C ILE A 93 19.82 3.42 1.74
N GLU A 94 20.12 3.37 0.44
CA GLU A 94 20.05 2.17 -0.39
C GLU A 94 20.89 1.03 0.23
N TYR A 95 22.13 1.36 0.60
CA TYR A 95 23.06 0.43 1.24
C TYR A 95 22.92 0.35 2.77
N ASN A 96 21.98 1.06 3.37
CA ASN A 96 21.72 1.09 4.82
C ASN A 96 22.94 1.47 5.68
N HIS A 97 23.77 2.39 5.20
CA HIS A 97 24.94 2.92 5.92
C HIS A 97 24.51 4.04 6.88
N ILE A 98 23.88 3.67 8.00
CA ILE A 98 23.28 4.58 8.99
C ILE A 98 24.28 5.61 9.51
N GLU A 99 25.50 5.18 9.79
CA GLU A 99 26.61 6.02 10.28
C GLU A 99 27.00 7.12 9.29
N VAL A 100 27.00 6.77 8.00
CA VAL A 100 27.32 7.72 6.93
C VAL A 100 26.14 8.66 6.73
N LEU A 101 24.92 8.14 6.77
CA LEU A 101 23.70 8.93 6.67
C LEU A 101 23.63 10.00 7.77
N GLU A 102 23.87 9.63 9.03
CA GLU A 102 23.91 10.56 10.17
C GLU A 102 24.94 11.68 9.95
N TYR A 103 26.16 11.32 9.54
CA TYR A 103 27.21 12.30 9.23
C TYR A 103 26.80 13.25 8.09
N LEU A 104 26.24 12.71 7.01
CA LEU A 104 25.81 13.51 5.85
C LEU A 104 24.67 14.48 6.20
N ILE A 105 23.70 14.03 7.01
CA ILE A 105 22.61 14.88 7.52
C ILE A 105 23.19 16.02 8.37
N HIS A 106 24.08 15.70 9.32
CA HIS A 106 24.71 16.72 10.16
C HIS A 106 25.49 17.76 9.34
N LYS A 107 26.26 17.32 8.34
CA LYS A 107 26.98 18.22 7.44
C LYS A 107 26.06 19.06 6.57
N ALA A 108 24.94 18.50 6.09
CA ALA A 108 23.95 19.27 5.33
C ALA A 108 23.37 20.40 6.17
N ILE A 109 23.04 20.13 7.43
CA ILE A 109 22.55 21.13 8.40
C ILE A 109 23.64 22.17 8.71
N GLU A 110 24.85 21.75 9.08
CA GLU A 110 25.98 22.65 9.38
C GLU A 110 26.31 23.60 8.23
N THR A 111 26.19 23.13 6.98
CA THR A 111 26.51 23.91 5.78
C THR A 111 25.31 24.66 5.19
N GLY A 112 24.11 24.50 5.75
CA GLY A 112 22.87 25.09 5.25
C GLY A 112 22.36 24.52 3.92
N LYS A 113 22.86 23.35 3.50
CA LYS A 113 22.44 22.66 2.26
C LYS A 113 21.24 21.74 2.51
N LEU A 114 20.17 22.33 3.03
CA LEU A 114 18.96 21.60 3.43
C LEU A 114 18.19 21.04 2.24
N ASP A 115 18.34 21.65 1.07
CA ASP A 115 17.79 21.19 -0.21
C ASP A 115 18.17 19.73 -0.54
N MET A 116 19.31 19.27 -0.05
CA MET A 116 19.74 17.88 -0.21
C MET A 116 18.84 16.88 0.52
N LEU A 117 18.19 17.27 1.62
CA LEU A 117 17.32 16.39 2.42
C LEU A 117 16.00 16.09 1.71
N ASP A 118 15.55 17.01 0.83
CA ASP A 118 14.31 16.89 0.05
C ASP A 118 14.54 16.56 -1.42
N ALA A 119 15.79 16.64 -1.89
CA ALA A 119 16.15 16.38 -3.28
C ALA A 119 15.62 15.02 -3.73
N LYS A 120 14.83 14.98 -4.80
CA LYS A 120 14.29 13.73 -5.34
C LYS A 120 15.28 13.08 -6.30
N THR A 121 15.28 11.76 -6.38
CA THR A 121 16.00 11.05 -7.46
C THR A 121 15.52 11.54 -8.83
N LEU A 122 16.42 11.69 -9.81
CA LEU A 122 16.00 12.11 -11.16
C LEU A 122 15.40 10.96 -11.96
N ALA A 123 15.92 9.74 -11.78
CA ALA A 123 15.43 8.54 -12.42
C ALA A 123 14.41 7.81 -11.55
N GLY A 124 13.62 6.95 -12.21
CA GLY A 124 12.64 6.09 -11.56
C GLY A 124 11.48 6.89 -10.97
N ARG A 125 11.20 6.65 -9.70
CA ARG A 125 9.99 7.14 -9.01
C ARG A 125 10.11 8.56 -8.43
N LYS A 126 11.23 9.26 -8.64
CA LYS A 126 11.48 10.59 -8.04
C LYS A 126 11.25 10.60 -6.53
N GLN A 127 11.94 9.72 -5.81
CA GLN A 127 11.78 9.59 -4.36
C GLN A 127 12.69 10.58 -3.65
N SER A 128 12.19 11.23 -2.60
CA SER A 128 13.05 11.91 -1.62
C SER A 128 13.79 10.86 -0.76
N PRO A 129 14.85 11.24 -0.04
CA PRO A 129 15.54 10.36 0.90
C PRO A 129 14.58 9.67 1.88
N LEU A 130 13.63 10.40 2.46
CA LEU A 130 12.66 9.86 3.42
C LEU A 130 11.72 8.82 2.76
N VAL A 131 11.21 9.13 1.56
CA VAL A 131 10.35 8.20 0.82
C VAL A 131 11.11 6.94 0.40
N MET A 132 12.36 7.09 -0.03
CA MET A 132 13.22 5.95 -0.39
C MET A 132 13.53 5.06 0.83
N ALA A 133 13.90 5.66 1.96
CA ALA A 133 14.16 4.93 3.21
C ALA A 133 12.92 4.12 3.64
N SER A 134 11.73 4.71 3.49
CA SER A 134 10.46 4.05 3.80
C SER A 134 10.12 2.94 2.82
N ALA A 135 10.35 3.18 1.52
CA ALA A 135 10.14 2.15 0.49
C ALA A 135 11.03 0.91 0.68
N LEU A 136 12.24 1.11 1.21
CA LEU A 136 13.23 0.06 1.46
C LEU A 136 13.17 -0.55 2.87
N GLY A 137 12.26 -0.12 3.74
CA GLY A 137 12.14 -0.68 5.09
C GLY A 137 13.26 -0.28 6.05
N ARG A 138 13.98 0.83 5.80
CA ARG A 138 15.15 1.25 6.60
C ARG A 138 14.73 2.08 7.81
N VAL A 139 14.20 1.45 8.85
CA VAL A 139 13.67 2.13 10.05
C VAL A 139 14.70 3.06 10.71
N GLY A 140 15.96 2.64 10.82
CA GLY A 140 17.03 3.49 11.38
C GLY A 140 17.30 4.75 10.55
N ALA A 141 17.24 4.64 9.22
CA ALA A 141 17.37 5.79 8.33
C ALA A 141 16.15 6.72 8.41
N VAL A 142 14.94 6.16 8.46
CA VAL A 142 13.70 6.93 8.67
C VAL A 142 13.77 7.71 9.97
N LYS A 143 14.19 7.08 11.07
CA LYS A 143 14.36 7.76 12.36
C LYS A 143 15.33 8.95 12.27
N LEU A 144 16.52 8.74 11.72
CA LEU A 144 17.51 9.82 11.56
C LEU A 144 16.99 10.96 10.68
N LEU A 145 16.32 10.63 9.57
CA LEU A 145 15.74 11.63 8.69
C LEU A 145 14.64 12.39 9.41
N VAL A 146 13.67 11.70 10.01
CA VAL A 146 12.54 12.31 10.73
C VAL A 146 13.01 13.20 11.90
N ASP A 147 14.01 12.77 12.66
CA ASP A 147 14.59 13.56 13.76
C ASP A 147 15.25 14.84 13.21
N ALA A 148 15.85 14.79 12.01
CA ALA A 148 16.40 15.95 11.30
C ALA A 148 15.34 16.78 10.55
N CYS A 149 14.20 16.18 10.18
CA CYS A 149 13.13 16.80 9.40
C CYS A 149 12.40 17.90 10.18
N ARG A 150 12.49 17.90 11.53
CA ARG A 150 11.76 18.81 12.44
C ARG A 150 11.65 20.24 11.93
N ASP A 151 12.75 20.77 11.43
CA ASP A 151 12.83 22.17 11.05
C ASP A 151 13.09 22.38 9.54
N HIS A 152 13.35 21.30 8.79
CA HIS A 152 14.13 21.40 7.54
C HIS A 152 13.72 20.52 6.38
N THR A 153 12.80 19.57 6.54
CA THR A 153 12.51 18.59 5.47
C THR A 153 11.01 18.43 5.29
N ASP A 154 10.56 18.44 4.04
CA ASP A 154 9.16 18.19 3.71
C ASP A 154 8.86 16.70 3.86
N ALA A 155 8.47 16.33 5.06
CA ALA A 155 8.08 14.97 5.34
C ALA A 155 6.84 14.56 4.52
N THR A 156 6.04 15.52 4.05
CA THR A 156 4.87 15.28 3.20
C THR A 156 5.20 14.98 1.74
N ALA A 157 6.49 15.04 1.37
CA ALA A 157 6.93 14.77 0.03
C ALA A 157 6.43 13.40 -0.47
N VAL A 158 5.85 13.43 -1.67
CA VAL A 158 5.37 12.25 -2.39
C VAL A 158 6.27 11.94 -3.59
N ASP A 159 6.34 10.66 -3.95
CA ASP A 159 7.00 10.21 -5.17
C ASP A 159 6.21 10.58 -6.44
N SER A 160 6.70 10.20 -7.62
CA SER A 160 6.05 10.49 -8.90
C SER A 160 4.69 9.80 -9.08
N LEU A 161 4.35 8.83 -8.24
CA LEU A 161 3.02 8.20 -8.21
C LEU A 161 2.16 8.76 -7.08
N GLY A 162 2.56 9.85 -6.42
CA GLY A 162 1.81 10.41 -5.31
C GLY A 162 1.92 9.61 -4.01
N ARG A 163 2.91 8.72 -3.87
CA ARG A 163 3.07 7.90 -2.66
C ARG A 163 3.99 8.58 -1.64
N SER A 164 3.48 8.75 -0.43
CA SER A 164 4.22 9.27 0.71
C SER A 164 5.09 8.20 1.40
N ALA A 165 5.95 8.62 2.33
CA ALA A 165 6.68 7.71 3.22
C ALA A 165 5.74 6.80 4.03
N ALA A 166 4.62 7.36 4.52
CA ALA A 166 3.59 6.61 5.24
C ALA A 166 2.93 5.56 4.35
N TRP A 167 2.63 5.91 3.08
CA TRP A 167 2.06 4.96 2.11
C TRP A 167 2.96 3.73 1.95
N TYR A 168 4.28 3.91 1.81
CA TYR A 168 5.22 2.79 1.68
C TYR A 168 5.30 1.95 2.95
N SER A 169 5.29 2.60 4.12
CA SER A 169 5.32 1.93 5.42
C SER A 169 4.13 0.97 5.58
N VAL A 170 2.92 1.45 5.27
CA VAL A 170 1.68 0.68 5.36
C VAL A 170 1.62 -0.40 4.27
N SER A 171 1.87 -0.04 3.01
CA SER A 171 1.73 -0.97 1.88
C SER A 171 2.72 -2.13 1.92
N ARG A 172 3.89 -1.93 2.54
CA ARG A 172 4.92 -2.96 2.67
C ARG A 172 4.94 -3.63 4.04
N GLY A 173 4.13 -3.16 4.99
CA GLY A 173 4.04 -3.77 6.31
C GLY A 173 5.27 -3.56 7.19
N TRP A 174 6.01 -2.46 7.01
CA TRP A 174 7.24 -2.24 7.77
C TRP A 174 6.95 -1.88 9.22
N GLU A 175 7.03 -2.87 10.11
CA GLU A 175 6.81 -2.69 11.54
C GLU A 175 7.80 -1.68 12.15
N GLY A 176 7.31 -0.84 13.07
CA GLY A 176 8.12 0.19 13.72
C GLY A 176 8.32 1.47 12.91
N MET A 177 8.03 1.48 11.61
CA MET A 177 8.19 2.68 10.79
C MET A 177 7.13 3.74 11.05
N LEU A 178 5.87 3.30 11.19
CA LEU A 178 4.74 4.20 11.47
C LEU A 178 4.88 4.94 12.81
N PRO A 179 5.27 4.30 13.94
CA PRO A 179 5.55 5.02 15.18
C PRO A 179 6.65 6.06 15.03
N GLU A 180 7.72 5.77 14.29
CA GLU A 180 8.81 6.73 14.05
C GLU A 180 8.32 7.92 13.22
N LEU A 181 7.56 7.69 12.15
CA LEU A 181 6.92 8.75 11.38
C LEU A 181 5.93 9.55 12.25
N ALA A 182 5.14 8.90 13.10
CA ALA A 182 4.13 9.57 13.93
C ALA A 182 4.70 10.45 15.06
N LYS A 183 6.02 10.42 15.34
CA LYS A 183 6.63 11.27 16.38
C LYS A 183 6.51 12.76 16.10
N HIS A 184 6.26 13.15 14.85
CA HIS A 184 6.08 14.54 14.46
C HIS A 184 4.60 14.89 14.28
N SER A 185 4.16 16.00 14.86
CA SER A 185 2.79 16.51 14.76
C SER A 185 2.33 16.64 13.31
N ASP A 186 3.24 17.10 12.45
CA ASP A 186 2.96 17.39 11.04
C ASP A 186 2.89 16.09 10.22
N LEU A 187 3.58 15.04 10.69
CA LEU A 187 3.52 13.70 10.12
C LEU A 187 2.19 12.99 10.43
N ARG A 188 1.39 13.46 11.39
CA ARG A 188 0.02 12.95 11.59
C ARG A 188 -0.87 13.27 10.39
N ALA A 189 -0.60 14.36 9.68
CA ALA A 189 -1.28 14.67 8.41
C ALA A 189 -0.93 13.65 7.30
N LEU A 190 0.25 13.02 7.36
CA LEU A 190 0.60 11.92 6.45
C LEU A 190 -0.10 10.60 6.75
N LEU A 191 -0.68 10.49 7.95
CA LEU A 191 -1.59 9.40 8.28
C LEU A 191 -3.04 9.76 7.95
N SER A 192 -3.29 10.85 7.24
CA SER A 192 -4.61 11.11 6.65
C SER A 192 -4.93 10.05 5.60
N ASP A 193 -6.22 9.75 5.41
CA ASP A 193 -6.65 8.76 4.42
C ASP A 193 -6.18 9.16 3.02
N GLN A 194 -6.20 10.47 2.72
CA GLN A 194 -5.68 11.03 1.47
C GLN A 194 -4.17 10.76 1.28
N ALA A 195 -3.38 10.90 2.34
CA ALA A 195 -1.94 10.65 2.28
C ALA A 195 -1.57 9.15 2.19
N LEU A 196 -2.53 8.27 2.50
CA LEU A 196 -2.45 6.84 2.28
C LEU A 196 -3.04 6.40 0.93
N THR A 197 -3.50 7.33 0.11
CA THR A 197 -3.81 7.07 -1.31
C THR A 197 -2.65 7.49 -2.20
N ASP A 198 -2.37 6.70 -3.23
CA ASP A 198 -1.48 7.15 -4.30
C ASP A 198 -2.24 8.03 -5.30
N GLY A 199 -1.55 8.60 -6.29
CA GLY A 199 -2.16 9.43 -7.34
C GLY A 199 -3.14 8.68 -8.24
N GLY A 200 -3.24 7.35 -8.13
CA GLY A 200 -4.25 6.51 -8.76
C GLY A 200 -5.39 6.12 -7.83
N ASN A 201 -5.51 6.76 -6.66
CA ASN A 201 -6.48 6.45 -5.60
C ASN A 201 -6.34 5.04 -5.01
N MET A 202 -5.18 4.39 -5.17
CA MET A 202 -4.92 3.10 -4.52
C MET A 202 -4.49 3.33 -3.07
N HIS A 203 -5.32 2.89 -2.15
CA HIS A 203 -5.03 2.96 -0.72
C HIS A 203 -3.90 1.99 -0.33
N ALA A 204 -2.97 2.44 0.53
CA ALA A 204 -1.80 1.67 0.93
C ALA A 204 -2.17 0.31 1.56
N ILE A 205 -3.19 0.28 2.41
CA ILE A 205 -3.72 -0.96 3.02
C ILE A 205 -4.22 -1.94 1.93
N LYS A 206 -4.93 -1.43 0.92
CA LYS A 206 -5.41 -2.24 -0.20
C LYS A 206 -4.26 -2.82 -0.99
N ARG A 207 -3.17 -2.06 -1.16
CA ARG A 207 -1.94 -2.56 -1.76
C ARG A 207 -1.28 -3.66 -0.91
N ALA A 208 -1.16 -3.45 0.41
CA ALA A 208 -0.57 -4.42 1.33
C ALA A 208 -1.24 -5.79 1.24
N ALA A 209 -2.56 -5.80 1.14
CA ALA A 209 -3.35 -7.02 1.01
C ALA A 209 -3.18 -7.75 -0.32
N VAL A 210 -2.78 -7.05 -1.39
CA VAL A 210 -2.52 -7.67 -2.70
C VAL A 210 -1.14 -8.32 -2.74
N ASP A 211 -0.18 -7.77 -2.01
CA ASP A 211 1.21 -8.22 -2.08
C ASP A 211 1.48 -9.48 -1.20
N ASP A 212 0.46 -10.10 -0.58
CA ASP A 212 0.47 -11.34 0.26
C ASP A 212 1.50 -11.43 1.42
N HIS A 213 2.47 -10.52 1.48
CA HIS A 213 3.59 -10.53 2.42
C HIS A 213 3.32 -9.75 3.71
N VAL A 214 2.19 -9.07 3.81
CA VAL A 214 1.86 -8.17 4.92
C VAL A 214 0.55 -8.62 5.54
N GLU A 215 0.57 -8.97 6.82
CA GLU A 215 -0.67 -9.22 7.56
C GLU A 215 -1.41 -7.89 7.77
N PRO A 216 -2.54 -7.64 7.08
CA PRO A 216 -3.11 -6.30 7.12
C PRO A 216 -3.69 -5.92 8.48
N LYS A 217 -4.01 -6.92 9.31
CA LYS A 217 -4.52 -6.74 10.67
C LYS A 217 -3.55 -5.94 11.54
N SER A 218 -2.25 -6.23 11.46
CA SER A 218 -1.25 -5.55 12.30
C SER A 218 -1.14 -4.08 11.89
N GLN A 219 -1.19 -3.80 10.59
CA GLN A 219 -1.13 -2.45 10.03
C GLN A 219 -2.36 -1.61 10.38
N VAL A 220 -3.56 -2.19 10.27
CA VAL A 220 -4.81 -1.51 10.68
C VAL A 220 -4.75 -1.15 12.16
N ARG A 221 -4.36 -2.09 13.03
CA ARG A 221 -4.24 -1.83 14.47
C ARG A 221 -3.21 -0.75 14.80
N GLN A 222 -2.07 -0.74 14.10
CA GLN A 222 -1.06 0.30 14.27
C GLN A 222 -1.59 1.67 13.83
N LEU A 223 -2.28 1.75 12.70
CA LEU A 223 -2.89 2.99 12.23
C LEU A 223 -3.99 3.49 13.17
N GLU A 224 -4.85 2.61 13.68
CA GLU A 224 -5.87 2.94 14.67
C GLU A 224 -5.24 3.45 15.98
N ALA A 225 -4.19 2.78 16.46
CA ALA A 225 -3.49 3.19 17.68
C ALA A 225 -2.80 4.55 17.54
N LEU A 226 -2.26 4.88 16.35
CA LEU A 226 -1.55 6.14 16.11
C LEU A 226 -2.49 7.31 15.79
N THR A 227 -3.58 7.04 15.07
CA THR A 227 -4.53 8.10 14.69
C THR A 227 -5.54 8.38 15.79
N GLY A 228 -5.83 7.41 16.67
CA GLY A 228 -6.82 7.51 17.74
C GLY A 228 -8.27 7.64 17.23
N ASP A 229 -8.47 7.47 15.93
CA ASP A 229 -9.69 7.86 15.22
C ASP A 229 -10.27 6.68 14.46
N LYS A 230 -11.54 6.36 14.73
CA LYS A 230 -12.28 5.27 14.06
C LYS A 230 -12.81 5.77 12.71
N ARG A 231 -11.91 5.98 11.75
CA ARG A 231 -12.31 6.62 10.48
C ARG A 231 -13.27 5.75 9.65
N PRO A 232 -14.32 6.35 9.07
CA PRO A 232 -15.30 5.63 8.26
C PRO A 232 -14.72 5.05 6.97
N GLN A 233 -13.74 5.69 6.33
CA GLN A 233 -13.13 5.15 5.11
C GLN A 233 -12.25 3.93 5.39
N LEU A 234 -11.60 3.88 6.57
CA LEU A 234 -10.85 2.70 7.00
C LEU A 234 -11.75 1.47 7.07
N SER A 235 -13.01 1.61 7.50
CA SER A 235 -13.95 0.48 7.51
C SER A 235 -14.34 -0.02 6.12
N THR A 236 -14.46 0.86 5.12
CA THR A 236 -14.69 0.46 3.72
C THR A 236 -13.47 -0.27 3.16
N VAL A 237 -12.27 0.23 3.45
CA VAL A 237 -11.01 -0.38 3.03
C VAL A 237 -10.82 -1.74 3.70
N ILE A 238 -11.05 -1.84 5.02
CA ILE A 238 -11.03 -3.10 5.80
C ILE A 238 -12.06 -4.08 5.23
N GLY A 239 -13.23 -3.60 4.83
CA GLY A 239 -14.25 -4.39 4.16
C GLY A 239 -13.78 -4.99 2.84
N ASP A 240 -13.33 -4.15 1.90
CA ASP A 240 -12.76 -4.59 0.61
C ASP A 240 -11.57 -5.53 0.82
N LEU A 241 -10.80 -5.34 1.88
CA LEU A 241 -9.71 -6.22 2.26
C LEU A 241 -10.16 -7.60 2.75
N ALA A 242 -11.07 -7.62 3.72
CA ALA A 242 -11.59 -8.86 4.28
C ALA A 242 -12.22 -9.71 3.17
N LEU A 243 -12.92 -9.04 2.25
CA LEU A 243 -13.44 -9.61 1.01
C LEU A 243 -12.33 -10.24 0.18
N ARG A 244 -11.35 -9.45 -0.28
CA ARG A 244 -10.31 -9.93 -1.22
C ARG A 244 -9.43 -11.03 -0.63
N CYS A 245 -9.08 -10.91 0.65
CA CYS A 245 -8.19 -11.84 1.33
C CYS A 245 -8.92 -13.04 1.96
N GLY A 246 -10.27 -13.04 2.00
CA GLY A 246 -11.02 -14.06 2.72
C GLY A 246 -10.71 -14.10 4.21
N ALA A 247 -10.45 -12.94 4.81
CA ALA A 247 -9.96 -12.82 6.19
C ALA A 247 -11.06 -12.25 7.11
N PRO A 248 -12.03 -13.07 7.54
CA PRO A 248 -13.20 -12.62 8.32
C PRO A 248 -12.86 -11.91 9.62
N ASP A 249 -11.75 -12.29 10.25
CA ASP A 249 -11.27 -11.66 11.47
C ASP A 249 -10.98 -10.15 11.32
N LEU A 250 -10.73 -9.66 10.09
CA LEU A 250 -10.59 -8.22 9.82
C LEU A 250 -11.91 -7.46 10.03
N LEU A 251 -13.06 -8.15 10.03
CA LEU A 251 -14.38 -7.54 10.19
C LEU A 251 -14.82 -7.36 11.65
N ARG A 252 -14.14 -7.99 12.62
CA ARG A 252 -14.48 -7.88 14.05
C ARG A 252 -14.56 -6.44 14.61
N PRO A 253 -13.73 -5.46 14.19
CA PRO A 253 -13.82 -4.10 14.72
C PRO A 253 -14.88 -3.23 14.02
N VAL A 254 -15.57 -3.73 12.99
CA VAL A 254 -16.54 -2.95 12.22
C VAL A 254 -17.89 -2.91 12.95
N GLU A 255 -18.49 -1.72 13.12
CA GLU A 255 -19.79 -1.56 13.81
C GLU A 255 -20.98 -2.08 12.98
N LEU A 256 -22.04 -2.52 13.67
CA LEU A 256 -23.25 -3.16 13.09
C LEU A 256 -23.86 -2.48 11.84
N PRO A 257 -24.00 -1.14 11.76
CA PRO A 257 -24.60 -0.49 10.58
C PRO A 257 -23.81 -0.72 9.28
N LYS A 258 -22.51 -1.03 9.40
CA LYS A 258 -21.61 -1.27 8.28
C LYS A 258 -21.60 -2.74 7.84
N TYR A 259 -22.23 -3.65 8.60
CA TYR A 259 -22.38 -5.06 8.22
C TYR A 259 -23.27 -5.23 6.99
N LEU A 260 -24.30 -4.39 6.81
CA LEU A 260 -25.12 -4.44 5.61
C LEU A 260 -24.28 -4.10 4.37
N THR A 261 -23.49 -3.02 4.41
CA THR A 261 -22.58 -2.65 3.31
C THR A 261 -21.57 -3.77 3.03
N LEU A 262 -20.99 -4.37 4.06
CA LEU A 262 -20.08 -5.51 3.93
C LEU A 262 -20.76 -6.74 3.33
N LEU A 263 -21.98 -7.05 3.75
CA LEU A 263 -22.78 -8.15 3.25
C LEU A 263 -23.11 -7.93 1.76
N MET A 264 -23.52 -6.72 1.37
CA MET A 264 -23.79 -6.36 -0.02
C MET A 264 -22.52 -6.42 -0.89
N LEU A 265 -21.39 -5.94 -0.37
CA LEU A 265 -20.10 -6.05 -1.07
C LEU A 265 -19.64 -7.51 -1.19
N CYS A 266 -19.87 -8.38 -0.19
CA CYS A 266 -19.63 -9.83 -0.27
C CYS A 266 -20.48 -10.46 -1.37
N CYS A 267 -21.76 -10.11 -1.40
CA CYS A 267 -22.68 -10.64 -2.40
C CYS A 267 -22.26 -10.24 -3.81
N ASN A 268 -21.91 -8.97 -4.00
CA ASN A 268 -21.43 -8.46 -5.29
C ASN A 268 -20.06 -9.06 -5.68
N SER A 269 -19.16 -9.29 -4.74
CA SER A 269 -17.84 -9.90 -5.00
C SER A 269 -17.98 -11.40 -5.37
N VAL A 270 -18.82 -12.17 -4.66
CA VAL A 270 -19.16 -13.55 -5.02
C VAL A 270 -19.73 -13.60 -6.42
N TYR A 271 -20.64 -12.68 -6.75
CA TYR A 271 -21.22 -12.57 -8.07
C TYR A 271 -20.17 -12.25 -9.14
N LYS A 272 -19.23 -11.33 -8.90
CA LYS A 272 -18.22 -10.88 -9.88
C LYS A 272 -16.96 -11.76 -9.95
N ALA A 273 -16.71 -12.63 -8.98
CA ALA A 273 -15.47 -13.40 -8.89
C ALA A 273 -15.30 -14.41 -10.05
N VAL A 274 -14.22 -14.26 -10.81
CA VAL A 274 -13.93 -15.10 -11.98
C VAL A 274 -13.26 -16.43 -11.59
N SER A 275 -12.40 -16.46 -10.57
CA SER A 275 -11.68 -17.68 -10.14
C SER A 275 -12.43 -18.43 -9.02
N SER A 276 -12.28 -19.75 -8.98
CA SER A 276 -12.89 -20.63 -7.97
C SER A 276 -12.27 -20.46 -6.58
N GLY A 277 -10.97 -20.14 -6.52
CA GLY A 277 -10.24 -19.86 -5.28
C GLY A 277 -10.78 -18.64 -4.54
N HIS A 278 -10.98 -17.52 -5.25
CA HIS A 278 -11.57 -16.31 -4.65
C HIS A 278 -13.00 -16.58 -4.15
N ARG A 279 -13.80 -17.36 -4.89
CA ARG A 279 -15.18 -17.66 -4.51
C ARG A 279 -15.31 -18.42 -3.19
N ARG A 280 -14.45 -19.43 -2.94
CA ARG A 280 -14.47 -20.16 -1.67
C ARG A 280 -14.17 -19.27 -0.46
N HIS A 281 -13.21 -18.37 -0.60
CA HIS A 281 -12.86 -17.40 0.43
C HIS A 281 -14.02 -16.44 0.73
N GLN A 282 -14.70 -15.95 -0.32
CA GLN A 282 -15.87 -15.09 -0.19
C GLN A 282 -17.07 -15.80 0.44
N LEU A 283 -17.32 -17.07 0.10
CA LEU A 283 -18.37 -17.88 0.74
C LEU A 283 -18.06 -18.17 2.21
N SER A 284 -16.79 -18.45 2.54
CA SER A 284 -16.37 -18.60 3.94
C SER A 284 -16.56 -17.31 4.74
N LEU A 285 -16.29 -16.16 4.12
CA LEU A 285 -16.52 -14.85 4.71
C LEU A 285 -18.03 -14.59 4.91
N LEU A 286 -18.84 -14.88 3.89
CA LEU A 286 -20.29 -14.77 3.96
C LEU A 286 -20.86 -15.62 5.11
N ARG A 287 -20.44 -16.88 5.24
CA ARG A 287 -20.80 -17.75 6.38
C ARG A 287 -20.46 -17.10 7.71
N HIS A 288 -19.25 -16.54 7.83
CA HIS A 288 -18.83 -15.89 9.05
C HIS A 288 -19.71 -14.69 9.39
N ILE A 289 -19.96 -13.80 8.42
CA ILE A 289 -20.83 -12.63 8.59
C ILE A 289 -22.23 -13.06 9.04
N LEU A 290 -22.81 -14.08 8.39
CA LEU A 290 -24.15 -14.56 8.72
C LEU A 290 -24.23 -15.25 10.08
N SER A 291 -23.14 -15.91 10.52
CA SER A 291 -23.06 -16.51 11.86
C SER A 291 -22.92 -15.49 12.99
N SER A 292 -22.61 -14.22 12.68
CA SER A 292 -22.28 -13.18 13.66
C SER A 292 -23.50 -12.36 14.14
N ASP A 293 -24.71 -12.93 14.13
CA ASP A 293 -25.99 -12.24 14.44
C ASP A 293 -26.31 -11.04 13.51
N GLY A 294 -25.73 -11.02 12.31
CA GLY A 294 -26.02 -10.01 11.30
C GLY A 294 -27.51 -10.01 10.95
N LYS A 295 -28.17 -8.85 11.01
CA LYS A 295 -29.56 -8.68 10.54
C LYS A 295 -29.59 -8.79 9.02
N VAL A 296 -29.66 -10.01 8.51
CA VAL A 296 -29.60 -10.34 7.07
C VAL A 296 -30.70 -9.68 6.24
N SER A 297 -31.81 -9.35 6.90
CA SER A 297 -32.99 -8.70 6.28
C SER A 297 -32.98 -7.18 6.39
N GLN A 298 -31.89 -6.55 6.81
CA GLN A 298 -31.78 -5.09 6.67
C GLN A 298 -31.75 -4.70 5.20
N SER A 299 -32.43 -3.60 4.88
CA SER A 299 -32.48 -3.03 3.55
C SER A 299 -31.77 -1.68 3.50
N THR A 300 -31.30 -1.31 2.31
CA THR A 300 -30.78 0.03 2.03
C THR A 300 -31.90 1.07 2.04
N PRO A 301 -31.60 2.38 1.96
CA PRO A 301 -32.63 3.41 1.76
C PRO A 301 -33.52 3.16 0.53
N GLU A 302 -33.00 2.49 -0.50
CA GLU A 302 -33.70 2.06 -1.71
C GLU A 302 -34.45 0.73 -1.56
N ASN A 303 -34.56 0.26 -0.31
CA ASN A 303 -35.16 -1.00 0.11
C ASN A 303 -34.54 -2.27 -0.50
N GLN A 304 -33.27 -2.19 -0.93
CA GLN A 304 -32.54 -3.35 -1.45
C GLN A 304 -31.92 -4.17 -0.31
N THR A 305 -32.02 -5.49 -0.40
CA THR A 305 -31.41 -6.44 0.56
C THR A 305 -30.20 -7.13 -0.05
N ALA A 306 -29.39 -7.83 0.76
CA ALA A 306 -28.27 -8.63 0.26
C ALA A 306 -28.67 -9.65 -0.84
N LEU A 307 -29.89 -10.18 -0.76
CA LEU A 307 -30.46 -11.06 -1.79
C LEU A 307 -30.64 -10.34 -3.14
N HIS A 308 -31.03 -9.07 -3.15
CA HIS A 308 -31.14 -8.29 -4.38
C HIS A 308 -29.78 -8.21 -5.10
N PHE A 309 -28.70 -7.96 -4.36
CA PHE A 309 -27.34 -7.87 -4.92
C PHE A 309 -26.80 -9.21 -5.42
N LEU A 310 -27.07 -10.33 -4.72
CA LEU A 310 -26.70 -11.66 -5.24
C LEU A 310 -27.44 -11.98 -6.55
N CYS A 311 -28.71 -11.61 -6.64
CA CYS A 311 -29.51 -11.78 -7.85
C CYS A 311 -29.17 -10.77 -8.96
N GLY A 312 -28.18 -9.90 -8.72
CA GLY A 312 -27.61 -8.98 -9.71
C GLY A 312 -28.29 -7.62 -9.83
N ALA A 313 -28.96 -7.15 -8.77
CA ALA A 313 -29.22 -5.73 -8.63
C ALA A 313 -27.87 -4.97 -8.56
N GLU A 314 -27.74 -3.90 -9.32
CA GLU A 314 -26.56 -3.04 -9.29
C GLU A 314 -26.64 -2.06 -8.12
N LEU A 315 -25.48 -1.68 -7.55
CA LEU A 315 -25.43 -0.61 -6.56
C LEU A 315 -25.80 0.71 -7.24
N PRO A 316 -26.61 1.57 -6.61
CA PRO A 316 -26.85 2.91 -7.15
C PRO A 316 -25.50 3.61 -7.31
N SER A 317 -25.20 4.07 -8.53
CA SER A 317 -24.04 4.92 -8.77
C SER A 317 -24.29 6.28 -8.13
N GLU A 318 -23.33 6.81 -7.35
CA GLU A 318 -23.39 8.18 -6.78
C GLU A 318 -23.31 9.30 -7.84
N GLU A 319 -23.83 9.10 -9.04
CA GLU A 319 -23.96 10.19 -10.01
C GLU A 319 -25.08 11.12 -9.54
N THR A 320 -24.69 12.32 -9.12
CA THR A 320 -25.59 13.43 -8.79
C THR A 320 -26.66 13.57 -9.88
N PRO A 321 -27.94 13.72 -9.53
CA PRO A 321 -28.99 13.88 -10.53
C PRO A 321 -28.64 15.09 -11.41
N ARG A 322 -28.32 14.85 -12.68
CA ARG A 322 -28.31 15.90 -13.69
C ARG A 322 -29.75 16.37 -13.79
N GLU A 323 -30.02 17.58 -13.30
CA GLU A 323 -31.24 18.30 -13.61
C GLU A 323 -31.34 18.44 -15.14
N VAL A 324 -32.08 17.53 -15.76
CA VAL A 324 -32.53 17.70 -17.14
C VAL A 324 -33.78 18.55 -17.05
N GLY A 325 -33.59 19.87 -17.13
CA GLY A 325 -34.68 20.80 -17.39
C GLY A 325 -35.23 20.57 -18.79
N GLY A 326 -36.52 20.29 -18.89
CA GLY A 326 -37.22 20.11 -20.15
C GLY A 326 -38.70 19.92 -19.89
N ASP A 327 -39.43 21.03 -19.84
CA ASP A 327 -40.88 21.09 -19.89
C ASP A 327 -41.33 20.57 -21.26
N ASP A 328 -41.83 19.34 -21.33
CA ASP A 328 -42.67 18.88 -22.43
C ASP A 328 -43.75 17.96 -21.86
N GLU A 329 -44.91 18.55 -21.59
CA GLU A 329 -46.15 17.85 -21.27
C GLU A 329 -46.65 17.15 -22.54
N SER A 330 -46.45 15.83 -22.62
CA SER A 330 -47.26 14.99 -23.50
C SER A 330 -47.60 13.67 -22.83
N GLU A 331 -48.87 13.32 -22.96
CA GLU A 331 -49.59 12.22 -22.34
C GLU A 331 -48.91 10.86 -22.64
N GLU A 332 -48.44 10.17 -21.59
CA GLU A 332 -48.01 8.76 -21.68
C GLU A 332 -48.79 7.92 -20.66
N GLU A 333 -49.98 7.50 -21.08
CA GLU A 333 -50.79 6.47 -20.42
C GLU A 333 -50.20 5.08 -20.72
N ASP A 334 -50.04 4.26 -19.67
CA ASP A 334 -49.84 2.80 -19.70
C ASP A 334 -48.63 2.23 -20.47
N ARG A 335 -47.40 2.58 -20.05
CA ARG A 335 -46.24 1.69 -20.24
C ARG A 335 -45.82 1.03 -18.93
N PRO A 336 -45.69 -0.31 -18.86
CA PRO A 336 -45.10 -0.98 -17.71
C PRO A 336 -43.64 -0.53 -17.55
N PRO A 337 -43.11 -0.51 -16.31
CA PRO A 337 -41.77 0.00 -16.03
C PRO A 337 -40.73 -0.78 -16.85
N THR A 338 -40.11 -0.09 -17.80
CA THR A 338 -39.06 -0.67 -18.64
C THR A 338 -37.77 -0.59 -17.83
N LEU A 339 -37.40 -1.67 -17.14
CA LEU A 339 -36.09 -1.77 -16.48
C LEU A 339 -35.01 -1.55 -17.55
N ALA A 340 -34.24 -0.48 -17.40
CA ALA A 340 -33.17 -0.11 -18.31
C ALA A 340 -32.15 -1.27 -18.40
N LEU A 341 -32.11 -1.93 -19.55
CA LEU A 341 -31.22 -3.04 -19.90
C LEU A 341 -29.76 -2.53 -20.06
N ALA A 342 -29.11 -2.17 -18.96
CA ALA A 342 -27.70 -1.79 -18.97
C ALA A 342 -26.80 -3.04 -19.04
N ALA A 343 -26.02 -3.13 -20.12
CA ALA A 343 -24.72 -3.78 -20.27
C ALA A 343 -24.49 -5.18 -19.61
N VAL A 344 -25.18 -6.22 -20.06
CA VAL A 344 -24.70 -7.60 -19.81
C VAL A 344 -23.48 -7.89 -20.70
N PRO A 345 -22.30 -8.25 -20.15
CA PRO A 345 -21.10 -8.54 -20.93
C PRO A 345 -21.37 -9.62 -22.01
N ARG A 346 -20.88 -9.39 -23.23
CA ARG A 346 -20.96 -10.36 -24.34
C ARG A 346 -20.09 -11.58 -24.01
N LEU A 347 -20.74 -12.67 -23.63
CA LEU A 347 -20.13 -13.97 -23.41
C LEU A 347 -19.86 -14.64 -24.78
N ARG A 348 -18.60 -14.95 -25.12
CA ARG A 348 -18.22 -15.70 -26.34
C ARG A 348 -17.53 -17.02 -25.96
N GLY A 349 -18.07 -18.16 -26.41
CA GLY A 349 -17.42 -19.48 -26.43
C GLY A 349 -17.76 -20.45 -25.28
N ALA A 350 -17.50 -21.76 -25.46
CA ALA A 350 -17.81 -22.85 -24.52
C ALA A 350 -17.13 -22.73 -23.13
N PHE A 351 -15.99 -22.03 -23.05
CA PHE A 351 -15.37 -21.63 -21.77
C PHE A 351 -16.29 -20.74 -20.92
N SER A 352 -17.20 -20.00 -21.57
CA SER A 352 -18.22 -19.20 -20.90
C SER A 352 -19.29 -20.05 -20.23
N TYR A 353 -19.63 -21.24 -20.74
CA TYR A 353 -20.70 -22.06 -20.18
C TYR A 353 -20.24 -22.77 -18.90
N ALA A 354 -19.03 -23.34 -18.87
CA ALA A 354 -18.45 -23.90 -17.65
C ALA A 354 -18.15 -22.82 -16.59
N ALA A 355 -17.66 -21.65 -17.00
CA ALA A 355 -17.50 -20.50 -16.11
C ALA A 355 -18.85 -20.00 -15.55
N TYR A 356 -19.90 -20.07 -16.36
CA TYR A 356 -21.27 -19.73 -15.98
C TYR A 356 -21.89 -20.77 -15.04
N MET A 357 -21.75 -22.06 -15.33
CA MET A 357 -22.23 -23.15 -14.47
C MET A 357 -21.51 -23.18 -13.11
N THR A 358 -20.19 -22.93 -13.09
CA THR A 358 -19.47 -22.74 -11.83
C THR A 358 -19.89 -21.47 -11.09
N ARG A 359 -20.27 -20.40 -11.81
CA ARG A 359 -20.84 -19.18 -11.20
C ARG A 359 -22.19 -19.47 -10.54
N HIS A 360 -23.04 -20.27 -11.19
CA HIS A 360 -24.33 -20.70 -10.63
C HIS A 360 -24.21 -21.56 -9.40
N ARG A 361 -23.29 -22.53 -9.37
CA ARG A 361 -23.12 -23.38 -8.18
C ARG A 361 -22.82 -22.57 -6.92
N HIS A 362 -21.97 -21.57 -7.03
CA HIS A 362 -21.61 -20.71 -5.89
C HIS A 362 -22.68 -19.67 -5.57
N LEU A 363 -23.46 -19.25 -6.56
CA LEU A 363 -24.64 -18.40 -6.33
C LEU A 363 -25.71 -19.16 -5.56
N ILE A 364 -25.99 -20.42 -5.93
CA ILE A 364 -26.90 -21.31 -5.19
C ILE A 364 -26.42 -21.46 -3.74
N GLU A 365 -25.13 -21.77 -3.54
CA GLU A 365 -24.56 -21.89 -2.19
C GLU A 365 -24.67 -20.59 -1.38
N ALA A 366 -24.49 -19.41 -2.01
CA ALA A 366 -24.67 -18.13 -1.34
C ALA A 366 -26.14 -17.83 -1.00
N VAL A 367 -27.08 -18.19 -1.89
CA VAL A 367 -28.51 -18.06 -1.65
C VAL A 367 -28.95 -18.99 -0.53
N ASP A 368 -28.51 -20.25 -0.53
CA ASP A 368 -28.79 -21.23 0.52
C ASP A 368 -28.34 -20.69 1.89
N LEU A 369 -27.13 -20.12 1.96
CA LEU A 369 -26.63 -19.49 3.18
C LEU A 369 -27.50 -18.31 3.67
N LEU A 370 -27.97 -17.45 2.76
CA LEU A 370 -28.87 -16.36 3.13
C LEU A 370 -30.23 -16.87 3.61
N LEU A 371 -30.76 -17.92 2.98
CA LEU A 371 -32.02 -18.55 3.37
C LEU A 371 -31.91 -19.24 4.72
N GLU A 372 -30.82 -19.96 4.98
CA GLU A 372 -30.50 -20.55 6.29
C GLU A 372 -30.43 -19.47 7.38
N ALA A 373 -29.91 -18.30 7.04
CA ALA A 373 -29.86 -17.13 7.90
C ALA A 373 -31.19 -16.32 7.94
N LYS A 374 -32.28 -16.89 7.44
CA LYS A 374 -33.65 -16.34 7.44
C LYS A 374 -33.80 -15.00 6.72
N ALA A 375 -33.04 -14.78 5.64
CA ALA A 375 -33.22 -13.62 4.78
C ALA A 375 -34.64 -13.59 4.18
N THR A 376 -35.28 -12.41 4.20
CA THR A 376 -36.62 -12.22 3.64
C THR A 376 -36.58 -12.14 2.11
N ILE A 377 -37.24 -13.09 1.44
CA ILE A 377 -37.27 -13.21 -0.03
C ILE A 377 -38.31 -12.26 -0.64
N ASN A 378 -39.32 -11.83 0.12
CA ASN A 378 -40.46 -11.06 -0.40
C ASN A 378 -40.28 -9.54 -0.24
N VAL A 379 -39.06 -9.06 0.02
CA VAL A 379 -38.79 -7.63 0.09
C VAL A 379 -38.80 -7.08 -1.33
N ARG A 380 -39.55 -6.00 -1.53
CA ARG A 380 -39.64 -5.25 -2.79
C ARG A 380 -38.72 -4.05 -2.71
N ASP A 381 -37.86 -3.85 -3.69
CA ASP A 381 -37.04 -2.64 -3.78
C ASP A 381 -37.84 -1.42 -4.29
N HIS A 382 -37.15 -0.31 -4.52
CA HIS A 382 -37.74 0.91 -5.10
C HIS A 382 -38.34 0.75 -6.51
N CYS A 383 -38.03 -0.33 -7.22
CA CYS A 383 -38.64 -0.69 -8.50
C CYS A 383 -39.81 -1.67 -8.35
N ASP A 384 -40.27 -1.92 -7.13
CA ASP A 384 -41.23 -2.97 -6.79
C ASP A 384 -40.77 -4.39 -7.19
N ALA A 385 -39.47 -4.57 -7.39
CA ALA A 385 -38.86 -5.84 -7.78
C ALA A 385 -38.44 -6.62 -6.53
N THR A 386 -38.63 -7.93 -6.57
CA THR A 386 -38.15 -8.85 -5.52
C THR A 386 -36.80 -9.47 -5.95
N PRO A 387 -36.00 -10.04 -5.03
CA PRO A 387 -34.83 -10.83 -5.42
C PRO A 387 -35.15 -11.93 -6.44
N LEU A 388 -36.36 -12.50 -6.36
CA LEU A 388 -36.81 -13.54 -7.28
C LEU A 388 -37.05 -12.97 -8.69
N SER A 389 -37.57 -11.74 -8.83
CA SER A 389 -37.76 -11.14 -10.15
C SER A 389 -36.43 -10.85 -10.84
N TYR A 390 -35.39 -10.44 -10.11
CA TYR A 390 -34.04 -10.29 -10.65
C TYR A 390 -33.46 -11.63 -11.12
N TYR A 391 -33.61 -12.69 -10.31
CA TYR A 391 -33.16 -14.03 -10.68
C TYR A 391 -33.86 -14.54 -11.95
N GLN A 392 -35.19 -14.38 -12.02
CA GLN A 392 -35.99 -14.78 -13.18
C GLN A 392 -35.58 -14.01 -14.44
N LEU A 393 -35.32 -12.71 -14.32
CA LEU A 393 -34.84 -11.88 -15.43
C LEU A 393 -33.48 -12.38 -15.94
N GLN A 394 -32.53 -12.68 -15.04
CA GLN A 394 -31.24 -13.23 -15.43
C GLN A 394 -31.36 -14.58 -16.13
N TYR A 395 -32.26 -15.44 -15.64
CA TYR A 395 -32.53 -16.76 -16.23
C TYR A 395 -33.10 -16.61 -17.65
N GLN A 396 -34.10 -15.76 -17.86
CA GLN A 396 -34.68 -15.49 -19.18
C GLN A 396 -33.65 -14.89 -20.15
N LEU A 397 -32.79 -13.98 -19.68
CA LEU A 397 -31.70 -13.42 -20.49
C LEU A 397 -30.67 -14.48 -20.89
N LEU A 398 -30.48 -15.51 -20.06
CA LEU A 398 -29.63 -16.64 -20.40
C LEU A 398 -30.27 -17.52 -21.48
N GLU A 399 -31.53 -17.90 -21.31
CA GLU A 399 -32.26 -18.74 -22.27
C GLU A 399 -32.23 -18.11 -23.66
N ARG A 400 -32.45 -16.80 -23.76
CA ARG A 400 -32.38 -16.06 -25.04
C ARG A 400 -30.97 -16.04 -25.67
N LYS A 401 -29.92 -16.13 -24.87
CA LYS A 401 -28.53 -16.08 -25.34
C LYS A 401 -27.95 -17.46 -25.71
N LEU A 402 -28.64 -18.54 -25.37
CA LEU A 402 -28.23 -19.91 -25.67
C LEU A 402 -29.24 -20.61 -26.61
N PRO A 403 -29.53 -20.08 -27.82
CA PRO A 403 -30.61 -20.62 -28.65
C PRO A 403 -30.34 -22.03 -29.23
N HIS A 404 -29.13 -22.59 -29.12
CA HIS A 404 -28.78 -23.88 -29.76
C HIS A 404 -27.80 -24.73 -28.94
N PHE A 405 -28.23 -25.24 -27.80
CA PHE A 405 -27.64 -26.45 -27.20
C PHE A 405 -28.69 -27.55 -27.28
N ASP A 406 -28.82 -28.17 -28.45
CA ASP A 406 -29.53 -29.44 -28.57
C ASP A 406 -28.76 -30.49 -27.74
N HIS A 407 -29.53 -31.23 -26.93
CA HIS A 407 -29.08 -32.18 -25.92
C HIS A 407 -28.23 -33.35 -26.45
#